data_AF-A0A7C5NKC6-F1
#
_entry.id   AF-A0A7C5NKC6-F1
#
_cell.length_a   1.000
_cell.length_b   1.000
_cell.length_c   1.000
_cell.angle_alpha   90.00
_cell.angle_beta   90.00
_cell.angle_gamma   90.00
#
_symmetry.space_group_name_H-M   'P 1'
#
loop_
_entity.id
_entity.type
_entity.pdbx_description
1 polymer ?
#
loop_
_entity_poly.entity_id
_entity_poly.type
_entity_poly.pdbx_seq_one_letter_code
_entity_poly.pdbx_strand_id
1 'polypeptide(L)'
;MESVQKTCYLYGIESEAFVEQFREMEGGEDISFVSFSKEGGLPVLDLAAISHIIVSGSIPEIKVVLEFAQDNDLSMGILPLPEQPRFAKILDLPSSPKEAFRVASIPSEKKVDMLYCNDKLVIDDIRIGNTSVLKEFEFYYPKHSFFKRLGLFWQAVRQRNILKHYTFTVATDKENSYTFSALGMIALGYNNFSWIGKVLRNKLSAVGGQQTLLILSPRSLFQYFISNPFTLFVHKWKAERIPSSWGYMKSARMEISSADEPVKVVVDDLEMTQTPIVLETQTEAIRLSVGENFWENQRAEKSDRNSVRLDGVPKDQESMTYFHRGIPFFRHASTEQYASLFSNLRNEGSINSVFVILLILATVIAALGLFIDSSSVIIGEMLLAPLMQPIVSLSMGVLRQDEDLFKNASKT
;
A
#
# COMPACT_ATOMS: atom_id res chain seq x y z
N MET A 1 22.04 44.54 2.60
CA MET A 1 20.59 44.64 2.82
C MET A 1 20.01 43.34 2.33
N GLU A 2 19.89 42.36 3.22
CA GLU A 2 19.14 41.13 2.92
C GLU A 2 17.68 41.55 2.71
N SER A 3 17.12 41.21 1.55
CA SER A 3 15.70 41.41 1.27
C SER A 3 14.92 40.67 2.35
N VAL A 4 14.11 41.39 3.14
CA VAL A 4 13.18 40.78 4.09
C VAL A 4 12.28 39.85 3.30
N GLN A 5 12.56 38.55 3.40
CA GLN A 5 11.76 37.51 2.80
C GLN A 5 10.39 37.52 3.48
N LYS A 6 9.33 37.86 2.74
CA LYS A 6 7.98 37.93 3.30
C LYS A 6 7.29 36.59 3.21
N THR A 7 6.60 36.23 4.29
CA THR A 7 5.70 35.08 4.33
C THR A 7 4.31 35.52 3.88
N CYS A 8 3.70 34.78 2.96
CA CYS A 8 2.34 35.05 2.49
C CYS A 8 1.38 33.99 3.00
N TYR A 9 0.28 34.40 3.64
CA TYR A 9 -0.78 33.50 4.07
C TYR A 9 -1.95 33.59 3.09
N LEU A 10 -2.16 32.51 2.33
CA LEU A 10 -3.30 32.32 1.43
C LEU A 10 -4.45 31.62 2.14
N TYR A 11 -5.66 32.17 2.03
CA TYR A 11 -6.82 31.54 2.65
C TYR A 11 -8.09 31.59 1.81
N GLY A 12 -8.84 30.49 1.82
CA GLY A 12 -10.16 30.42 1.18
C GLY A 12 -11.12 31.42 1.85
N ILE A 13 -12.03 32.01 1.08
CA ILE A 13 -12.96 33.04 1.57
C ILE A 13 -13.78 32.53 2.75
N GLU A 14 -14.21 31.27 2.70
CA GLU A 14 -14.98 30.62 3.78
C GLU A 14 -14.16 30.37 5.06
N SER A 15 -12.83 30.44 4.95
CA SER A 15 -11.89 30.21 6.06
C SER A 15 -11.49 31.50 6.80
N GLU A 16 -12.01 32.67 6.40
CA GLU A 16 -11.60 33.96 6.97
C GLU A 16 -11.72 34.01 8.49
N ALA A 17 -12.86 33.57 9.05
CA ALA A 17 -13.07 33.53 10.49
C ALA A 17 -12.05 32.64 11.24
N PHE A 18 -11.59 31.56 10.60
CA PHE A 18 -10.53 30.71 11.15
C PHE A 18 -9.17 31.43 11.10
N VAL A 19 -8.92 32.26 10.10
CA VAL A 19 -7.63 32.91 9.86
C VAL A 19 -7.41 34.15 10.74
N GLU A 20 -8.48 34.86 11.11
CA GLU A 20 -8.39 36.07 11.94
C GLU A 20 -7.63 35.85 13.25
N GLN A 21 -7.74 34.67 13.87
CA GLN A 21 -7.03 34.35 15.11
C GLN A 21 -5.49 34.36 14.98
N PHE A 22 -4.95 34.26 13.76
CA PHE A 22 -3.50 34.25 13.49
C PHE A 22 -2.93 35.63 13.19
N ARG A 23 -3.77 36.61 12.82
CA ARG A 23 -3.32 37.99 12.55
C ARG A 23 -2.77 38.68 13.79
N GLU A 24 -3.38 38.41 14.94
CA GLU A 24 -3.05 39.03 16.22
C GLU A 24 -1.99 38.24 17.02
N MET A 25 -1.44 37.15 16.47
CA MET A 25 -0.40 36.36 17.13
C MET A 25 1.01 36.88 16.83
N GLU A 26 1.95 36.62 17.74
CA GLU A 26 3.39 36.87 17.51
C GLU A 26 3.84 36.23 16.18
N GLY A 27 4.48 37.04 15.33
CA GLY A 27 4.90 36.66 13.98
C GLY A 27 3.83 36.85 12.89
N GLY A 28 2.58 37.17 13.25
CA GLY A 28 1.51 37.52 12.31
C GLY A 28 1.70 38.88 11.63
N GLU A 29 2.37 39.82 12.28
CA GLU A 29 2.59 41.19 11.75
C GLU A 29 3.48 41.22 10.49
N ASP A 30 4.38 40.23 10.35
CA ASP A 30 5.28 40.09 9.20
C ASP A 30 4.68 39.25 8.05
N ILE A 31 3.44 38.77 8.22
CA ILE A 31 2.75 37.89 7.27
C ILE A 31 1.72 38.68 6.47
N SER A 32 1.82 38.60 5.13
CA SER A 32 0.79 39.17 4.25
C SER A 32 -0.36 38.18 4.08
N PHE A 33 -1.51 38.48 4.67
CA PHE A 33 -2.73 37.69 4.54
C PHE A 33 -3.49 38.08 3.28
N VAL A 34 -3.73 37.12 2.38
CA VAL A 34 -4.41 37.33 1.10
C VAL A 34 -5.46 36.23 0.90
N SER A 35 -6.69 36.63 0.59
CA SER A 35 -7.75 35.67 0.28
C SER A 35 -7.69 35.18 -1.16
N PHE A 36 -8.19 33.96 -1.40
CA PHE A 36 -8.43 33.48 -2.76
C PHE A 36 -9.47 34.35 -3.47
N SER A 37 -9.39 34.40 -4.80
CA SER A 37 -10.43 35.05 -5.61
C SER A 37 -11.77 34.32 -5.47
N LYS A 38 -12.88 35.02 -5.71
CA LYS A 38 -14.25 34.44 -5.61
C LYS A 38 -14.48 33.22 -6.52
N GLU A 39 -13.65 33.04 -7.55
CA GLU A 39 -13.71 31.92 -8.48
C GLU A 39 -12.75 30.77 -8.11
N GLY A 40 -12.09 30.84 -6.94
CA GLY A 40 -11.14 29.82 -6.47
C GLY A 40 -9.75 29.91 -7.10
N GLY A 41 -9.49 30.91 -7.93
CA GLY A 41 -8.18 31.17 -8.52
C GLY A 41 -7.21 31.85 -7.54
N LEU A 42 -5.91 31.58 -7.73
CA LEU A 42 -4.83 32.24 -7.01
C LEU A 42 -4.88 33.77 -7.20
N PRO A 43 -4.68 34.56 -6.14
CA PRO A 43 -4.52 36.01 -6.27
C PRO A 43 -3.21 36.34 -7.00
N VAL A 44 -3.10 37.56 -7.53
CA VAL A 44 -1.84 38.04 -8.09
C VAL A 44 -0.85 38.26 -6.95
N LEU A 45 0.22 37.49 -6.93
CA LEU A 45 1.27 37.53 -5.91
C LEU A 45 2.57 38.07 -6.50
N ASP A 46 3.27 38.91 -5.74
CA ASP A 46 4.63 39.36 -6.11
C ASP A 46 5.67 38.31 -5.69
N LEU A 47 6.00 37.43 -6.64
CA LEU A 47 6.93 36.33 -6.47
C LEU A 47 8.33 36.77 -6.04
N ALA A 48 8.77 37.99 -6.39
CA ALA A 48 10.10 38.48 -6.04
C ALA A 48 10.25 38.77 -4.53
N ALA A 49 9.14 38.91 -3.81
CA ALA A 49 9.10 39.27 -2.39
C ALA A 49 8.79 38.09 -1.46
N ILE A 50 8.36 36.94 -1.99
CA ILE A 50 7.83 35.81 -1.20
C ILE A 50 8.83 34.66 -1.22
N SER A 51 9.19 34.14 -0.04
CA SER A 51 9.98 32.90 0.07
C SER A 51 9.19 31.73 0.68
N HIS A 52 8.09 32.04 1.36
CA HIS A 52 7.30 31.08 2.10
C HIS A 52 5.80 31.37 2.01
N ILE A 53 5.00 30.33 1.78
CA ILE A 53 3.55 30.42 1.68
C ILE A 53 2.91 29.56 2.77
N ILE A 54 1.94 30.10 3.49
CA ILE A 54 1.04 29.35 4.37
C ILE A 54 -0.33 29.26 3.68
N VAL A 55 -0.98 28.10 3.71
CA VAL A 55 -2.33 27.95 3.17
C VAL A 55 -3.34 27.40 4.18
N SER A 56 -4.55 27.96 4.17
CA SER A 56 -5.75 27.36 4.78
C SER A 56 -6.94 27.43 3.83
N GLY A 57 -7.52 26.28 3.48
CA GLY A 57 -8.68 26.25 2.60
C GLY A 57 -9.20 24.84 2.36
N SER A 58 -10.07 24.73 1.38
CA SER A 58 -10.51 23.45 0.83
C SER A 58 -9.35 22.68 0.20
N ILE A 59 -9.48 21.36 0.10
CA ILE A 59 -8.45 20.50 -0.52
C ILE A 59 -8.12 20.93 -1.96
N PRO A 60 -9.09 21.28 -2.83
CA PRO A 60 -8.79 21.82 -4.15
C PRO A 60 -7.94 23.11 -4.13
N GLU A 61 -8.25 24.06 -3.24
CA GLU A 61 -7.47 25.30 -3.08
C GLU A 61 -6.03 25.00 -2.63
N ILE A 62 -5.86 24.06 -1.70
CA ILE A 62 -4.53 23.63 -1.23
C ILE A 62 -3.72 23.00 -2.38
N LYS A 63 -4.35 22.18 -3.23
CA LYS A 63 -3.68 21.58 -4.41
C LYS A 63 -3.18 22.65 -5.38
N VAL A 64 -3.99 23.67 -5.65
CA VAL A 64 -3.61 24.79 -6.52
C VAL A 64 -2.39 25.54 -5.95
N VAL A 65 -2.33 25.74 -4.63
CA VAL A 65 -1.17 26.39 -4.00
C VAL A 65 0.05 25.48 -3.97
N LEU A 66 -0.12 24.17 -3.80
CA LEU A 66 0.97 23.19 -3.88
C LEU A 66 1.64 23.22 -5.25
N GLU A 67 0.85 23.16 -6.33
CA GLU A 67 1.35 23.25 -7.71
C GLU A 67 2.05 24.60 -7.96
N PHE A 68 1.44 25.71 -7.51
CA PHE A 68 2.06 27.03 -7.63
C PHE A 68 3.37 27.15 -6.85
N ALA A 69 3.42 26.64 -5.61
CA ALA A 69 4.63 26.67 -4.80
C ALA A 69 5.72 25.78 -5.39
N GLN A 70 5.35 24.66 -6.02
CA GLN A 70 6.28 23.81 -6.75
C GLN A 70 6.88 24.51 -7.96
N ASP A 71 6.04 25.10 -8.82
CA ASP A 71 6.49 25.78 -10.05
C ASP A 71 7.44 26.96 -9.78
N ASN A 72 7.32 27.57 -8.60
CA ASN A 72 8.12 28.72 -8.18
C ASN A 72 9.20 28.36 -7.14
N ASP A 73 9.41 27.06 -6.85
CA ASP A 73 10.32 26.55 -5.82
C ASP A 73 10.16 27.31 -4.49
N LEU A 74 8.94 27.47 -3.98
CA LEU A 74 8.65 28.13 -2.70
C LEU A 74 8.51 27.12 -1.58
N SER A 75 8.86 27.52 -0.36
CA SER A 75 8.59 26.72 0.84
C SER A 75 7.12 26.89 1.24
N MET A 76 6.44 25.82 1.63
CA MET A 76 5.01 25.85 1.91
C MET A 76 4.65 25.22 3.25
N GLY A 77 3.98 26.00 4.10
CA GLY A 77 3.28 25.55 5.29
C GLY A 77 1.80 25.31 5.00
N ILE A 78 1.24 24.30 5.64
CA ILE A 78 -0.18 23.96 5.50
C ILE A 78 -0.82 24.06 6.87
N LEU A 79 -1.93 24.79 6.97
CA LEU A 79 -2.75 24.86 8.16
C LEU A 79 -4.16 24.32 7.85
N PRO A 80 -4.42 23.03 8.13
CA PRO A 80 -5.70 22.39 7.86
C PRO A 80 -6.84 23.02 8.64
N LEU A 81 -8.02 23.05 8.02
CA LEU A 81 -9.24 23.50 8.68
C LEU A 81 -9.71 22.48 9.74
N PRO A 82 -10.48 22.90 10.76
CA PRO A 82 -10.99 22.00 11.80
C PRO A 82 -11.77 20.78 11.28
N GLU A 83 -12.39 20.92 10.10
CA GLU A 83 -13.16 19.88 9.41
C GLU A 83 -12.27 18.85 8.70
N GLN A 84 -10.94 19.06 8.67
CA GLN A 84 -9.96 18.24 7.95
C GLN A 84 -8.98 17.48 8.89
N PRO A 85 -9.45 16.75 9.92
CA PRO A 85 -8.56 16.09 10.88
C PRO A 85 -7.71 14.98 10.25
N ARG A 86 -8.21 14.37 9.15
CA ARG A 86 -7.45 13.39 8.35
C ARG A 86 -6.20 14.03 7.78
N PHE A 87 -6.34 15.21 7.17
CA PHE A 87 -5.25 15.90 6.50
C PHE A 87 -4.20 16.41 7.50
N ALA A 88 -4.63 16.96 8.64
CA ALA A 88 -3.73 17.31 9.74
C ALA A 88 -2.90 16.13 10.23
N LYS A 89 -3.53 14.95 10.35
CA LYS A 89 -2.83 13.73 10.75
C LYS A 89 -1.84 13.24 9.70
N ILE A 90 -2.16 13.36 8.42
CA ILE A 90 -1.26 12.99 7.31
C ILE A 90 0.06 13.76 7.41
N LEU A 91 -0.02 15.05 7.74
CA LEU A 91 1.11 15.97 7.86
C LEU A 91 1.74 16.00 9.27
N ASP A 92 1.28 15.16 10.19
CA ASP A 92 1.69 15.14 11.60
C ASP A 92 1.59 16.52 12.29
N LEU A 93 0.56 17.31 11.94
CA LEU A 93 0.38 18.63 12.51
C LEU A 93 -0.29 18.56 13.90
N PRO A 94 0.08 19.45 14.84
CA PRO A 94 -0.55 19.55 16.16
C PRO A 94 -2.06 19.76 16.08
N SER A 95 -2.81 19.17 17.02
CA SER A 95 -4.27 19.35 17.10
C SER A 95 -4.68 20.79 17.48
N SER A 96 -3.78 21.57 18.08
CA SER A 96 -4.02 22.97 18.42
C SER A 96 -3.71 23.85 17.19
N PRO A 97 -4.67 24.62 16.66
CA PRO A 97 -4.44 25.48 15.49
C PRO A 97 -3.27 26.45 15.68
N LYS A 98 -3.05 26.96 16.90
CA LYS A 98 -1.95 27.89 17.20
C LYS A 98 -0.58 27.23 17.12
N GLU A 99 -0.46 25.99 17.59
CA GLU A 99 0.81 25.24 17.49
C GLU A 99 1.04 24.77 16.06
N ALA A 100 -0.01 24.36 15.35
CA ALA A 100 0.08 24.03 13.93
C ALA A 100 0.50 25.24 13.08
N PHE A 101 0.01 26.44 13.40
CA PHE A 101 0.44 27.68 12.77
C PHE A 101 1.93 27.94 12.99
N ARG A 102 2.45 27.76 14.22
CA ARG A 102 3.89 27.90 14.48
C ARG A 102 4.75 26.95 13.63
N VAL A 103 4.31 25.70 13.47
CA VAL A 103 5.00 24.73 12.59
C VAL A 103 4.91 25.16 11.13
N ALA A 104 3.72 25.57 10.68
CA ALA A 104 3.49 25.99 9.31
C ALA A 104 4.23 27.28 8.94
N SER A 105 4.51 28.17 9.89
CA SER A 105 5.20 29.45 9.66
C SER A 105 6.72 29.34 9.54
N ILE A 106 7.31 28.20 9.91
CA ILE A 106 8.76 28.00 9.84
C ILE A 106 9.08 27.42 8.45
N PRO A 107 9.84 28.14 7.59
CA PRO A 107 10.22 27.61 6.29
C PRO A 107 11.06 26.35 6.43
N SER A 108 10.73 25.35 5.62
CA SER A 108 11.46 24.09 5.53
C SER A 108 12.24 24.02 4.23
N GLU A 109 13.47 23.51 4.31
CA GLU A 109 14.30 23.16 3.13
C GLU A 109 14.08 21.71 2.68
N LYS A 110 13.39 20.90 3.49
CA LYS A 110 13.17 19.48 3.19
C LYS A 110 12.10 19.38 2.09
N LYS A 111 12.45 18.71 1.00
CA LYS A 111 11.57 18.45 -0.14
C LYS A 111 10.84 17.11 0.01
N VAL A 112 9.60 17.06 -0.48
CA VAL A 112 8.81 15.82 -0.60
C VAL A 112 8.45 15.58 -2.06
N ASP A 113 8.27 14.31 -2.39
CA ASP A 113 7.79 13.86 -3.68
C ASP A 113 6.27 14.08 -3.79
N MET A 114 5.78 14.30 -5.01
CA MET A 114 4.35 14.50 -5.30
C MET A 114 3.86 13.42 -6.26
N LEU A 115 2.72 12.80 -5.92
CA LEU A 115 2.07 11.78 -6.74
C LEU A 115 0.99 12.41 -7.60
N TYR A 116 0.98 12.08 -8.88
CA TYR A 116 -0.01 12.51 -9.86
C TYR A 116 -0.78 11.32 -10.42
N CYS A 117 -2.04 11.56 -10.74
CA CYS A 117 -2.93 10.65 -11.45
C CYS A 117 -3.49 11.38 -12.68
N ASN A 118 -3.07 11.02 -13.89
CA ASN A 118 -3.43 11.74 -15.12
C ASN A 118 -3.26 13.27 -14.96
N ASP A 119 -2.06 13.70 -14.58
CA ASP A 119 -1.68 15.10 -14.34
C ASP A 119 -2.35 15.79 -13.15
N LYS A 120 -3.20 15.10 -12.38
CA LYS A 120 -3.81 15.66 -11.18
C LYS A 120 -3.05 15.27 -9.92
N LEU A 121 -2.68 16.25 -9.11
CA LEU A 121 -2.04 16.02 -7.82
C LEU A 121 -2.92 15.18 -6.88
N VAL A 122 -2.28 14.23 -6.21
CA VAL A 122 -2.87 13.34 -5.21
C VAL A 122 -2.27 13.60 -3.84
N ILE A 123 -3.13 13.76 -2.84
CA ILE A 123 -2.72 14.05 -1.47
C ILE A 123 -2.79 12.81 -0.58
N ASP A 124 -3.91 12.08 -0.54
CA ASP A 124 -4.11 10.94 0.36
C ASP A 124 -3.88 9.60 -0.36
N ASP A 125 -4.79 9.21 -1.24
CA ASP A 125 -4.75 7.92 -1.93
C ASP A 125 -5.51 7.89 -3.26
N ILE A 126 -5.16 6.90 -4.09
CA ILE A 126 -5.88 6.56 -5.31
C ILE A 126 -6.45 5.16 -5.15
N ARG A 127 -7.75 5.00 -5.40
CA ARG A 127 -8.46 3.74 -5.20
C ARG A 127 -9.05 3.25 -6.51
N ILE A 128 -8.64 2.07 -6.93
CA ILE A 128 -9.02 1.47 -8.23
C ILE A 128 -9.82 0.21 -7.96
N GLY A 129 -10.99 0.07 -8.59
CA GLY A 129 -11.85 -1.10 -8.42
C GLY A 129 -12.57 -1.14 -7.08
N ASN A 130 -12.91 -2.35 -6.62
CA ASN A 130 -13.72 -2.49 -5.41
C ASN A 130 -12.84 -2.53 -4.16
N THR A 131 -12.54 -1.34 -3.64
CA THR A 131 -11.77 -1.15 -2.40
C THR A 131 -12.64 -0.65 -1.23
N SER A 132 -13.94 -0.46 -1.45
CA SER A 132 -14.87 0.18 -0.51
C SER A 132 -14.93 -0.51 0.86
N VAL A 133 -14.85 -1.83 0.91
CA VAL A 133 -14.89 -2.57 2.19
C VAL A 133 -13.58 -2.37 2.99
N LEU A 134 -12.45 -2.01 2.36
CA LEU A 134 -11.23 -1.65 3.11
C LEU A 134 -11.36 -0.30 3.80
N LYS A 135 -12.11 0.64 3.23
CA LYS A 135 -12.51 1.85 3.92
C LYS A 135 -13.44 1.58 5.07
N GLU A 136 -14.43 0.72 4.87
CA GLU A 136 -15.24 0.21 5.97
C GLU A 136 -14.33 -0.40 7.05
N PHE A 137 -13.31 -1.19 6.69
CA PHE A 137 -12.35 -1.70 7.66
C PHE A 137 -11.54 -0.59 8.36
N GLU A 138 -11.13 0.47 7.67
CA GLU A 138 -10.43 1.64 8.24
C GLU A 138 -11.26 2.35 9.33
N PHE A 139 -12.58 2.47 9.14
CA PHE A 139 -13.49 3.09 10.11
C PHE A 139 -14.03 2.10 11.17
N TYR A 140 -14.15 0.80 10.86
CA TYR A 140 -14.88 -0.17 11.69
C TYR A 140 -14.02 -1.14 12.51
N TYR A 141 -12.72 -1.35 12.19
CA TYR A 141 -11.96 -2.44 12.83
C TYR A 141 -11.60 -2.29 14.32
N PRO A 142 -11.37 -1.10 14.88
CA PRO A 142 -11.03 -1.04 16.31
C PRO A 142 -12.24 -1.19 17.24
N LYS A 143 -13.49 -1.21 16.75
CA LYS A 143 -14.68 -1.07 17.61
C LYS A 143 -15.75 -2.17 17.54
N HIS A 144 -15.65 -3.16 16.64
CA HIS A 144 -16.73 -4.16 16.47
C HIS A 144 -16.36 -5.61 16.75
N SER A 145 -17.26 -6.29 17.47
CA SER A 145 -17.24 -7.71 17.83
C SER A 145 -17.30 -8.63 16.60
N PHE A 146 -16.71 -9.82 16.73
CA PHE A 146 -16.66 -10.89 15.72
C PHE A 146 -18.02 -11.13 15.03
N PHE A 147 -19.13 -11.01 15.76
CA PHE A 147 -20.49 -11.19 15.23
C PHE A 147 -20.89 -10.20 14.12
N LYS A 148 -20.46 -8.93 14.18
CA LYS A 148 -20.77 -7.95 13.13
C LYS A 148 -20.01 -8.25 11.84
N ARG A 149 -18.79 -8.80 11.95
CA ARG A 149 -17.98 -9.27 10.81
C ARG A 149 -18.64 -10.46 10.13
N LEU A 150 -19.17 -11.38 10.92
CA LEU A 150 -19.94 -12.50 10.41
C LEU A 150 -21.23 -12.04 9.71
N GLY A 151 -21.88 -10.98 10.21
CA GLY A 151 -23.02 -10.33 9.54
C GLY A 151 -22.68 -9.79 8.14
N LEU A 152 -21.58 -9.05 8.00
CA LEU A 152 -21.09 -8.55 6.70
C LEU A 152 -20.74 -9.69 5.74
N PHE A 153 -20.14 -10.77 6.27
CA PHE A 153 -19.86 -11.98 5.50
C PHE A 153 -21.15 -12.63 4.97
N TRP A 154 -22.16 -12.83 5.81
CA TRP A 154 -23.45 -13.39 5.38
C TRP A 154 -24.17 -12.48 4.39
N GLN A 155 -24.05 -11.16 4.54
CA GLN A 155 -24.57 -10.21 3.57
C GLN A 155 -23.88 -10.35 2.21
N ALA A 156 -22.54 -10.42 2.17
CA ALA A 156 -21.78 -10.63 0.94
C ALA A 156 -22.08 -11.98 0.28
N VAL A 157 -22.24 -13.04 1.08
CA VAL A 157 -22.65 -14.38 0.59
C VAL A 157 -24.07 -14.35 0.00
N ARG A 158 -24.97 -13.59 0.61
CA ARG A 158 -26.36 -13.43 0.12
C ARG A 158 -26.42 -12.58 -1.15
N GLN A 159 -25.55 -11.59 -1.27
CA GLN A 159 -25.44 -10.69 -2.42
C GLN A 159 -24.34 -11.20 -3.37
N ARG A 160 -24.60 -12.30 -4.08
CA ARG A 160 -23.64 -13.07 -4.90
C ARG A 160 -22.88 -12.26 -5.99
N ASN A 161 -23.25 -11.01 -6.27
CA ASN A 161 -22.67 -10.17 -7.33
C ASN A 161 -21.77 -9.00 -6.83
N ILE A 162 -21.44 -8.91 -5.53
CA ILE A 162 -20.78 -7.69 -5.02
C ILE A 162 -19.25 -7.69 -5.20
N LEU A 163 -18.60 -8.85 -5.17
CA LEU A 163 -17.14 -8.96 -5.18
C LEU A 163 -16.69 -9.85 -6.34
N LYS A 164 -16.20 -9.21 -7.40
CA LYS A 164 -15.56 -9.85 -8.55
C LYS A 164 -14.18 -9.25 -8.76
N HIS A 165 -13.27 -10.02 -9.35
CA HIS A 165 -12.01 -9.47 -9.80
C HIS A 165 -12.16 -8.85 -11.20
N TYR A 166 -11.23 -7.95 -11.49
CA TYR A 166 -10.97 -7.43 -12.82
C TYR A 166 -9.57 -7.89 -13.26
N THR A 167 -9.40 -8.03 -14.56
CA THR A 167 -8.09 -8.27 -15.16
C THR A 167 -7.41 -6.92 -15.36
N PHE A 168 -6.34 -6.67 -14.60
CA PHE A 168 -5.54 -5.46 -14.72
C PHE A 168 -4.23 -5.76 -15.44
N THR A 169 -3.78 -4.81 -16.23
CA THR A 169 -2.42 -4.76 -16.75
C THR A 169 -1.75 -3.51 -16.20
N VAL A 170 -0.58 -3.70 -15.57
CA VAL A 170 0.22 -2.62 -15.02
C VAL A 170 1.59 -2.63 -15.69
N ALA A 171 1.88 -1.59 -16.45
CA ALA A 171 3.20 -1.35 -17.01
C ALA A 171 3.98 -0.41 -16.09
N THR A 172 5.24 -0.74 -15.81
CA THR A 172 6.14 0.11 -15.01
C THR A 172 7.22 0.76 -15.87
N ASP A 173 7.88 1.79 -15.33
CA ASP A 173 9.05 2.49 -15.90
C ASP A 173 10.18 1.57 -16.43
N LYS A 174 10.31 0.35 -15.90
CA LYS A 174 11.28 -0.67 -16.34
C LYS A 174 10.82 -1.54 -17.52
N GLU A 175 9.81 -1.10 -18.27
CA GLU A 175 9.20 -1.82 -19.41
C GLU A 175 8.65 -3.21 -19.07
N ASN A 176 8.48 -3.53 -17.78
CA ASN A 176 7.83 -4.76 -17.35
C ASN A 176 6.32 -4.54 -17.30
N SER A 177 5.58 -5.34 -18.06
CA SER A 177 4.12 -5.39 -18.02
C SER A 177 3.65 -6.58 -17.18
N TYR A 178 2.80 -6.32 -16.20
CA TYR A 178 2.24 -7.34 -15.31
C TYR A 178 0.73 -7.42 -15.50
N THR A 179 0.25 -8.56 -15.99
CA THR A 179 -1.18 -8.85 -16.09
C THR A 179 -1.60 -9.79 -14.97
N PHE A 180 -2.64 -9.41 -14.22
CA PHE A 180 -3.13 -10.19 -13.07
C PHE A 180 -4.60 -9.93 -12.76
N SER A 181 -5.20 -10.83 -11.99
CA SER A 181 -6.57 -10.72 -11.48
C SER A 181 -6.57 -10.10 -10.10
N ALA A 182 -7.35 -9.04 -9.87
CA ALA A 182 -7.50 -8.44 -8.54
C ALA A 182 -8.89 -7.83 -8.33
N LEU A 183 -9.33 -7.76 -7.06
CA LEU A 183 -10.58 -7.10 -6.66
C LEU A 183 -10.46 -5.57 -6.79
N GLY A 184 -9.29 -5.04 -6.45
CA GLY A 184 -8.97 -3.63 -6.51
C GLY A 184 -7.54 -3.33 -6.09
N MET A 185 -7.14 -2.08 -6.22
CA MET A 185 -5.80 -1.59 -5.91
C MET A 185 -5.87 -0.24 -5.20
N ILE A 186 -4.87 0.05 -4.37
CA ILE A 186 -4.73 1.33 -3.67
C ILE A 186 -3.32 1.86 -3.92
N ALA A 187 -3.18 3.03 -4.51
CA ALA A 187 -1.89 3.69 -4.70
C ALA A 187 -1.67 4.76 -3.63
N LEU A 188 -0.44 4.80 -3.10
CA LEU A 188 0.01 5.73 -2.07
C LEU A 188 1.37 6.30 -2.48
N GLY A 189 1.53 7.61 -2.41
CA GLY A 189 2.83 8.27 -2.61
C GLY A 189 3.74 8.13 -1.38
N TYR A 190 3.16 8.16 -0.19
CA TYR A 190 3.90 8.22 1.07
C TYR A 190 3.10 7.64 2.23
N ASN A 191 3.69 7.58 3.42
CA ASN A 191 3.00 7.12 4.62
C ASN A 191 2.04 8.20 5.12
N ASN A 192 0.76 8.05 4.78
CA ASN A 192 -0.34 8.93 5.18
C ASN A 192 -0.95 8.58 6.56
N PHE A 193 -0.29 7.75 7.37
CA PHE A 193 -0.77 7.27 8.68
C PHE A 193 -2.14 6.58 8.67
N SER A 194 -2.62 6.20 7.48
CA SER A 194 -3.78 5.36 7.29
C SER A 194 -3.50 3.94 7.78
N TRP A 195 -4.55 3.14 7.86
CA TRP A 195 -4.39 1.72 8.14
C TRP A 195 -3.51 1.02 7.10
N ILE A 196 -3.71 1.32 5.81
CA ILE A 196 -2.88 0.79 4.72
C ILE A 196 -1.43 1.28 4.86
N GLY A 197 -1.23 2.56 5.17
CA GLY A 197 0.08 3.16 5.37
C GLY A 197 0.89 2.46 6.47
N LYS A 198 0.23 2.04 7.56
CA LYS A 198 0.86 1.25 8.63
C LYS A 198 1.25 -0.16 8.16
N VAL A 199 0.42 -0.81 7.36
CA VAL A 199 0.72 -2.15 6.81
C VAL A 199 1.89 -2.09 5.81
N LEU A 200 2.02 -0.97 5.09
CA LEU A 200 3.06 -0.72 4.10
C LEU A 200 4.20 0.17 4.62
N ARG A 201 4.35 0.33 5.94
CA ARG A 201 5.24 1.36 6.53
C ARG A 201 6.66 1.30 5.97
N ASN A 202 7.26 0.10 5.88
CA ASN A 202 8.63 -0.07 5.37
C ASN A 202 8.71 -0.10 3.83
N LYS A 203 7.59 0.16 3.14
CA LYS A 203 7.47 0.21 1.67
C LYS A 203 7.16 1.61 1.16
N LEU A 204 6.66 2.52 2.00
CA LEU A 204 6.31 3.88 1.64
C LEU A 204 7.42 4.87 2.01
N SER A 205 7.55 5.96 1.23
CA SER A 205 8.44 7.07 1.54
C SER A 205 8.05 8.30 0.74
N ALA A 206 7.96 9.46 1.39
CA ALA A 206 7.74 10.74 0.73
C ALA A 206 9.01 11.33 0.06
N VAL A 207 10.15 10.65 0.14
CA VAL A 207 11.44 11.11 -0.45
C VAL A 207 12.12 9.97 -1.22
N GLY A 208 11.31 8.98 -1.64
CA GLY A 208 11.79 7.74 -2.26
C GLY A 208 11.79 7.77 -3.78
N GLY A 209 11.16 8.78 -4.38
CA GLY A 209 10.89 8.96 -5.79
C GLY A 209 10.00 7.89 -6.42
N GLN A 210 9.21 7.18 -5.59
CA GLN A 210 8.39 6.05 -6.03
C GLN A 210 7.08 5.97 -5.25
N GLN A 211 5.97 5.83 -5.97
CA GLN A 211 4.70 5.43 -5.42
C GLN A 211 4.65 3.91 -5.16
N THR A 212 3.81 3.53 -4.20
CA THR A 212 3.50 2.13 -3.91
C THR A 212 2.05 1.82 -4.26
N LEU A 213 1.85 0.83 -5.13
CA LEU A 213 0.56 0.30 -5.49
C LEU A 213 0.31 -1.00 -4.72
N LEU A 214 -0.62 -0.97 -3.76
CA LEU A 214 -1.13 -2.16 -3.08
C LEU A 214 -2.18 -2.86 -3.95
N ILE A 215 -2.09 -4.18 -4.04
CA ILE A 215 -2.99 -5.00 -4.85
C ILE A 215 -3.75 -5.94 -3.93
N LEU A 216 -5.07 -5.93 -4.05
CA LEU A 216 -5.97 -6.69 -3.22
C LEU A 216 -6.59 -7.81 -4.07
N SER A 217 -6.12 -9.04 -3.85
CA SER A 217 -6.58 -10.20 -4.61
C SER A 217 -6.99 -11.37 -3.71
N PRO A 218 -8.02 -11.20 -2.86
CA PRO A 218 -8.57 -12.30 -2.06
C PRO A 218 -9.04 -13.45 -2.96
N ARG A 219 -8.57 -14.68 -2.68
CA ARG A 219 -8.97 -15.87 -3.46
C ARG A 219 -10.28 -16.49 -2.96
N SER A 220 -10.83 -15.97 -1.85
CA SER A 220 -12.12 -16.40 -1.31
C SER A 220 -12.74 -15.35 -0.38
N LEU A 221 -14.07 -15.43 -0.20
CA LEU A 221 -14.80 -14.59 0.75
C LEU A 221 -14.33 -14.84 2.19
N PHE A 222 -14.06 -16.10 2.54
CA PHE A 222 -13.51 -16.45 3.85
C PHE A 222 -12.15 -15.76 4.07
N GLN A 223 -11.29 -15.75 3.06
CA GLN A 223 -10.00 -15.08 3.15
C GLN A 223 -10.17 -13.57 3.33
N TYR A 224 -11.09 -12.96 2.58
CA TYR A 224 -11.34 -11.52 2.61
C TYR A 224 -11.89 -11.03 3.96
N PHE A 225 -12.94 -11.68 4.48
CA PHE A 225 -13.67 -11.19 5.66
C PHE A 225 -13.15 -11.74 6.99
N ILE A 226 -12.48 -12.90 6.99
CA ILE A 226 -12.10 -13.61 8.22
C ILE A 226 -10.58 -13.73 8.33
N SER A 227 -9.92 -14.39 7.37
CA SER A 227 -8.48 -14.69 7.49
C SER A 227 -7.61 -13.44 7.44
N ASN A 228 -7.72 -12.61 6.40
CA ASN A 228 -6.87 -11.43 6.22
C ASN A 228 -6.94 -10.49 7.42
N PRO A 229 -8.13 -10.10 7.93
CA PRO A 229 -8.17 -9.18 9.05
C PRO A 229 -7.72 -9.81 10.38
N PHE A 230 -7.93 -11.12 10.56
CA PHE A 230 -7.40 -11.84 11.72
C PHE A 230 -5.87 -11.83 11.72
N THR A 231 -5.24 -12.07 10.56
CA THR A 231 -3.77 -12.01 10.45
C THR A 231 -3.23 -10.63 10.81
N LEU A 232 -3.90 -9.56 10.38
CA LEU A 232 -3.49 -8.18 10.67
C LEU A 232 -3.66 -7.82 12.16
N PHE A 233 -4.71 -8.33 12.81
CA PHE A 233 -4.95 -8.13 14.24
C PHE A 233 -3.93 -8.88 15.12
N VAL A 234 -3.71 -10.17 14.85
CA VAL A 234 -2.83 -11.04 15.67
C VAL A 234 -1.38 -10.56 15.64
N HIS A 235 -0.90 -10.12 14.49
CA HIS A 235 0.48 -9.65 14.34
C HIS A 235 0.70 -8.24 14.92
N LYS A 236 -0.26 -7.74 15.71
CA LYS A 236 -0.25 -6.41 16.33
C LYS A 236 0.28 -5.34 15.39
N TRP A 237 -0.15 -5.38 14.13
CA TRP A 237 0.17 -4.32 13.17
C TRP A 237 1.69 -4.16 12.94
N LYS A 238 2.52 -5.17 13.27
CA LYS A 238 3.95 -5.17 12.98
C LYS A 238 4.12 -5.29 11.47
N ALA A 239 4.72 -4.24 10.89
CA ALA A 239 4.74 -3.87 9.47
C ALA A 239 5.48 -4.82 8.51
N GLU A 240 5.62 -6.10 8.84
CA GLU A 240 6.45 -7.04 8.09
C GLU A 240 5.66 -8.10 7.32
N ARG A 241 4.40 -8.37 7.69
CA ARG A 241 3.61 -9.43 7.06
C ARG A 241 2.27 -8.93 6.52
N ILE A 242 2.30 -8.51 5.26
CA ILE A 242 1.08 -8.37 4.46
C ILE A 242 0.41 -9.74 4.29
N PRO A 243 -0.93 -9.82 4.24
CA PRO A 243 -1.64 -11.06 3.94
C PRO A 243 -1.15 -11.68 2.62
N SER A 244 -1.14 -13.00 2.54
CA SER A 244 -0.65 -13.71 1.34
C SER A 244 -1.50 -13.48 0.09
N SER A 245 -2.71 -12.94 0.21
CA SER A 245 -3.56 -12.55 -0.94
C SER A 245 -3.31 -11.14 -1.43
N TRP A 246 -2.41 -10.40 -0.78
CA TRP A 246 -2.06 -9.04 -1.15
C TRP A 246 -0.74 -9.04 -1.91
N GLY A 247 -0.68 -8.21 -2.94
CA GLY A 247 0.54 -7.88 -3.65
C GLY A 247 0.90 -6.42 -3.44
N TYR A 248 2.12 -6.04 -3.80
CA TYR A 248 2.48 -4.64 -3.93
C TYR A 248 3.47 -4.44 -5.09
N MET A 249 3.45 -3.25 -5.66
CA MET A 249 4.42 -2.79 -6.66
C MET A 249 4.93 -1.41 -6.26
N LYS A 250 6.23 -1.19 -6.46
CA LYS A 250 6.86 0.13 -6.34
C LYS A 250 7.44 0.51 -7.70
N SER A 251 7.21 1.74 -8.13
CA SER A 251 7.78 2.33 -9.34
C SER A 251 7.55 3.84 -9.28
N ALA A 252 8.30 4.62 -10.05
CA ALA A 252 8.07 6.06 -10.22
C ALA A 252 6.93 6.36 -11.22
N ARG A 253 6.66 5.43 -12.15
CA ARG A 253 5.61 5.56 -13.16
C ARG A 253 4.89 4.23 -13.36
N MET A 254 3.56 4.26 -13.32
CA MET A 254 2.73 3.07 -13.57
C MET A 254 1.57 3.41 -14.49
N GLU A 255 1.43 2.67 -15.57
CA GLU A 255 0.26 2.75 -16.45
C GLU A 255 -0.66 1.56 -16.16
N ILE A 256 -1.88 1.88 -15.73
CA ILE A 256 -2.84 0.89 -15.23
C ILE A 256 -4.04 0.86 -16.16
N SER A 257 -4.27 -0.28 -16.79
CA SER A 257 -5.42 -0.54 -17.63
C SER A 257 -6.19 -1.78 -17.16
N SER A 258 -7.47 -1.86 -17.55
CA SER A 258 -8.31 -3.03 -17.33
C SER A 258 -8.71 -3.63 -18.67
N ALA A 259 -8.65 -4.95 -18.79
CA ALA A 259 -8.89 -5.64 -20.07
C ALA A 259 -10.38 -5.75 -20.41
N ASP A 260 -11.21 -6.01 -19.40
CA ASP A 260 -12.61 -6.39 -19.61
C ASP A 260 -13.53 -5.16 -19.77
N GLU A 261 -13.47 -4.24 -18.81
CA GLU A 261 -14.28 -3.02 -18.77
C GLU A 261 -13.55 -1.89 -18.01
N PRO A 262 -13.85 -0.60 -18.29
CA PRO A 262 -13.34 0.51 -17.48
C PRO A 262 -13.75 0.35 -16.02
N VAL A 263 -12.76 0.42 -15.13
CA VAL A 263 -12.94 0.23 -13.70
C VAL A 263 -12.93 1.58 -13.02
N LYS A 264 -13.87 1.79 -12.08
CA LYS A 264 -13.96 2.99 -11.25
C LYS A 264 -12.63 3.27 -10.52
N VAL A 265 -12.19 4.52 -10.62
CA VAL A 265 -11.05 5.08 -9.90
C VAL A 265 -11.54 6.26 -9.06
N VAL A 266 -11.08 6.35 -7.81
CA VAL A 266 -11.37 7.46 -6.91
C VAL A 266 -10.06 8.07 -6.42
N VAL A 267 -9.91 9.38 -6.57
CA VAL A 267 -8.72 10.13 -6.15
C VAL A 267 -9.10 11.03 -4.96
N ASP A 268 -8.39 10.89 -3.84
CA ASP A 268 -8.56 11.69 -2.61
C ASP A 268 -10.01 11.76 -2.09
N ASP A 269 -10.83 10.73 -2.34
CA ASP A 269 -12.27 10.69 -2.01
C ASP A 269 -13.17 11.72 -2.66
N LEU A 270 -12.61 12.62 -3.47
CA LEU A 270 -13.32 13.75 -4.06
C LEU A 270 -13.62 13.48 -5.53
N GLU A 271 -12.62 13.02 -6.27
CA GLU A 271 -12.71 12.88 -7.71
C GLU A 271 -12.93 11.45 -8.14
N MET A 272 -13.74 11.29 -9.18
CA MET A 272 -14.19 10.03 -9.72
C MET A 272 -13.80 9.96 -11.19
N THR A 273 -12.96 8.99 -11.54
CA THR A 273 -12.54 8.71 -12.92
C THR A 273 -12.60 7.20 -13.20
N GLN A 274 -12.05 6.74 -14.31
CA GLN A 274 -12.02 5.33 -14.72
C GLN A 274 -10.66 4.97 -15.32
N THR A 275 -10.34 3.68 -15.37
CA THR A 275 -9.18 3.18 -16.13
C THR A 275 -9.37 3.41 -17.64
N PRO A 276 -8.29 3.64 -18.41
CA PRO A 276 -6.89 3.63 -17.99
C PRO A 276 -6.46 4.89 -17.23
N ILE A 277 -5.49 4.71 -16.32
CA ILE A 277 -4.85 5.82 -15.60
C ILE A 277 -3.33 5.68 -15.62
N VAL A 278 -2.65 6.82 -15.54
CA VAL A 278 -1.20 6.94 -15.39
C VAL A 278 -0.90 7.52 -14.03
N LEU A 279 -0.09 6.80 -13.25
CA LEU A 279 0.44 7.25 -11.98
C LEU A 279 1.88 7.69 -12.18
N GLU A 280 2.23 8.87 -11.69
CA GLU A 280 3.57 9.43 -11.83
C GLU A 280 4.01 10.13 -10.55
N THR A 281 5.21 9.83 -10.07
CA THR A 281 5.82 10.51 -8.94
C THR A 281 6.89 11.47 -9.41
N GLN A 282 6.73 12.74 -9.05
CA GLN A 282 7.74 13.77 -9.26
C GLN A 282 8.60 13.88 -8.00
N THR A 283 9.91 13.74 -8.17
CA THR A 283 10.86 13.68 -7.05
C THR A 283 11.23 15.06 -6.56
N GLU A 284 11.39 15.22 -5.24
CA GLU A 284 11.82 16.50 -4.63
C GLU A 284 10.97 17.69 -5.13
N ALA A 285 9.66 17.51 -5.22
CA ALA A 285 8.74 18.43 -5.88
C ALA A 285 8.48 19.70 -5.06
N ILE A 286 8.23 19.58 -3.75
CA ILE A 286 7.83 20.72 -2.92
C ILE A 286 8.54 20.75 -1.57
N ARG A 287 8.97 21.95 -1.16
CA ARG A 287 9.48 22.22 0.19
C ARG A 287 8.31 22.37 1.15
N LEU A 288 8.21 21.49 2.15
CA LEU A 288 7.01 21.40 2.98
C LEU A 288 7.34 21.60 4.48
N SER A 289 6.57 22.44 5.15
CA SER A 289 6.66 22.66 6.61
C SER A 289 5.60 21.83 7.33
N VAL A 290 6.05 20.73 7.94
CA VAL A 290 5.22 19.69 8.58
C VAL A 290 5.84 19.18 9.88
N GLY A 291 5.06 18.40 10.64
CA GLY A 291 5.51 17.86 11.93
C GLY A 291 6.74 16.96 11.83
N GLU A 292 7.51 16.85 12.92
CA GLU A 292 8.75 16.05 12.92
C GLU A 292 8.48 14.54 12.76
N ASN A 293 7.38 13.99 13.30
CA ASN A 293 7.12 12.57 13.11
C ASN A 293 6.70 12.26 11.66
N PHE A 294 6.24 13.25 10.87
CA PHE A 294 6.08 13.05 9.43
C PHE A 294 7.41 12.59 8.86
N TRP A 295 8.47 13.38 9.04
CA TRP A 295 9.81 13.09 8.50
C TRP A 295 10.37 11.76 9.00
N GLU A 296 10.20 11.45 10.28
CA GLU A 296 10.67 10.17 10.84
C GLU A 296 9.97 8.97 10.18
N ASN A 297 8.68 9.09 9.86
CA ASN A 297 7.89 8.02 9.27
C ASN A 297 8.00 7.92 7.74
N GLN A 298 8.62 8.90 7.08
CA GLN A 298 8.91 8.86 5.64
C GLN A 298 10.30 8.33 5.30
N ARG A 299 11.19 8.15 6.28
CA ARG A 299 12.48 7.50 6.06
C ARG A 299 12.25 6.03 5.73
N ALA A 300 12.30 5.69 4.44
CA ALA A 300 12.37 4.28 4.06
C ALA A 300 13.63 3.67 4.68
N GLU A 301 13.48 2.54 5.37
CA GLU A 301 14.59 1.59 5.50
C GLU A 301 15.13 1.28 4.09
N LYS A 302 16.43 1.01 3.93
CA LYS A 302 17.06 0.67 2.63
C LYS A 302 16.25 -0.41 1.91
N SER A 303 15.26 0.03 1.14
CA SER A 303 14.27 -0.78 0.45
C SER A 303 14.71 -0.84 -0.99
N ASP A 304 14.69 -2.03 -1.58
CA ASP A 304 14.92 -2.21 -3.01
C ASP A 304 13.99 -1.28 -3.80
N ARG A 305 14.62 -0.34 -4.51
CA ARG A 305 13.96 0.48 -5.53
C ARG A 305 13.33 -0.47 -6.54
N ASN A 306 12.08 -0.22 -6.91
CA ASN A 306 11.32 -1.05 -7.85
C ASN A 306 11.05 -2.49 -7.38
N SER A 307 10.64 -2.65 -6.12
CA SER A 307 10.20 -3.96 -5.62
C SER A 307 8.79 -4.31 -6.09
N VAL A 308 8.64 -5.53 -6.61
CA VAL A 308 7.37 -6.10 -7.06
C VAL A 308 7.16 -7.42 -6.32
N ARG A 309 6.02 -7.55 -5.64
CA ARG A 309 5.62 -8.79 -4.98
C ARG A 309 4.19 -9.16 -5.38
N LEU A 310 4.06 -10.21 -6.17
CA LEU A 310 2.79 -10.69 -6.72
C LEU A 310 2.55 -12.18 -6.48
N ASP A 311 3.29 -12.82 -5.56
CA ASP A 311 3.30 -14.29 -5.34
C ASP A 311 1.88 -14.86 -5.13
N GLY A 312 1.05 -14.12 -4.40
CA GLY A 312 -0.31 -14.51 -4.07
C GLY A 312 -1.39 -14.07 -5.06
N VAL A 313 -1.03 -13.25 -6.04
CA VAL A 313 -1.97 -12.67 -7.00
C VAL A 313 -2.16 -13.63 -8.18
N PRO A 314 -3.39 -14.01 -8.56
CA PRO A 314 -3.63 -14.89 -9.71
C PRO A 314 -3.20 -14.23 -11.02
N LYS A 315 -2.46 -14.98 -11.84
CA LYS A 315 -1.90 -14.54 -13.13
C LYS A 315 -2.33 -15.42 -14.31
N ASP A 316 -2.84 -16.61 -14.02
CA ASP A 316 -3.29 -17.57 -15.02
C ASP A 316 -4.69 -17.23 -15.55
N GLN A 317 -4.91 -17.51 -16.83
CA GLN A 317 -6.13 -17.16 -17.55
C GLN A 317 -7.38 -17.85 -16.96
N GLU A 318 -7.24 -19.08 -16.48
CA GLU A 318 -8.34 -19.84 -15.86
C GLU A 318 -8.80 -19.15 -14.57
N SER A 319 -7.86 -18.80 -13.68
CA SER A 319 -8.17 -18.06 -12.45
C SER A 319 -8.77 -16.69 -12.75
N MET A 320 -8.24 -15.95 -13.74
CA MET A 320 -8.79 -14.66 -14.16
C MET A 320 -10.26 -14.79 -14.57
N THR A 321 -10.56 -15.75 -15.44
CA THR A 321 -11.92 -16.02 -15.93
C THR A 321 -12.85 -16.44 -14.79
N TYR A 322 -12.34 -17.26 -13.85
CA TYR A 322 -13.08 -17.73 -12.70
C TYR A 322 -13.45 -16.58 -11.75
N PHE A 323 -12.48 -15.76 -11.35
CA PHE A 323 -12.70 -14.66 -10.40
C PHE A 323 -13.47 -13.47 -11.01
N HIS A 324 -13.49 -13.33 -12.34
CA HIS A 324 -14.34 -12.35 -13.03
C HIS A 324 -15.84 -12.63 -12.80
N ARG A 325 -16.24 -13.89 -12.64
CA ARG A 325 -17.62 -14.27 -12.32
C ARG A 325 -18.01 -13.97 -10.88
N GLY A 326 -17.03 -13.87 -9.98
CA GLY A 326 -17.23 -13.63 -8.56
C GLY A 326 -16.27 -14.42 -7.70
N ILE A 327 -15.97 -13.89 -6.51
CA ILE A 327 -15.08 -14.54 -5.55
C ILE A 327 -15.81 -15.71 -4.87
N PRO A 328 -15.23 -16.93 -4.86
CA PRO A 328 -15.85 -18.09 -4.23
C PRO A 328 -15.84 -17.98 -2.70
N PHE A 329 -16.66 -18.80 -2.02
CA PHE A 329 -16.63 -18.88 -0.56
C PHE A 329 -15.30 -19.42 -0.02
N PHE A 330 -14.80 -20.49 -0.64
CA PHE A 330 -13.54 -21.17 -0.32
C PHE A 330 -12.55 -21.07 -1.47
N ARG A 331 -11.26 -21.20 -1.16
CA ARG A 331 -10.20 -21.10 -2.17
C ARG A 331 -10.34 -22.24 -3.18
N HIS A 332 -10.31 -21.87 -4.45
CA HIS A 332 -10.17 -22.78 -5.57
C HIS A 332 -8.75 -22.64 -6.15
N ALA A 333 -8.16 -23.74 -6.59
CA ALA A 333 -6.89 -23.74 -7.32
C ALA A 333 -7.19 -24.10 -8.77
N SER A 334 -6.53 -23.44 -9.72
CA SER A 334 -6.70 -23.71 -11.15
C SER A 334 -6.05 -25.03 -11.56
N THR A 335 -6.41 -25.54 -12.73
CA THR A 335 -5.87 -26.79 -13.28
C THR A 335 -4.34 -26.72 -13.42
N GLU A 336 -3.80 -25.58 -13.84
CA GLU A 336 -2.35 -25.34 -13.95
C GLU A 336 -1.65 -25.40 -12.57
N GLN A 337 -2.27 -24.82 -11.54
CA GLN A 337 -1.76 -24.88 -10.16
C GLN A 337 -1.80 -26.32 -9.64
N TYR A 338 -2.85 -27.08 -9.94
CA TYR A 338 -2.92 -28.49 -9.59
C TYR A 338 -1.86 -29.30 -10.35
N ALA A 339 -1.71 -29.11 -11.66
CA ALA A 339 -0.75 -29.84 -12.48
C ALA A 339 0.69 -29.63 -11.99
N SER A 340 1.08 -28.38 -11.72
CA SER A 340 2.40 -28.07 -11.17
C SER A 340 2.59 -28.63 -9.76
N LEU A 341 1.59 -28.55 -8.88
CA LEU A 341 1.65 -29.15 -7.55
C LEU A 341 1.86 -30.67 -7.61
N PHE A 342 1.07 -31.39 -8.40
CA PHE A 342 1.20 -32.84 -8.53
C PHE A 342 2.51 -33.24 -9.21
N SER A 343 2.98 -32.47 -10.20
CA SER A 343 4.30 -32.67 -10.79
C SER A 343 5.41 -32.53 -9.75
N ASN A 344 5.35 -31.49 -8.92
CA ASN A 344 6.34 -31.27 -7.86
C ASN A 344 6.28 -32.37 -6.81
N LEU A 345 5.08 -32.74 -6.33
CA LEU A 345 4.91 -33.85 -5.38
C LEU A 345 5.45 -35.17 -5.94
N ARG A 346 5.21 -35.46 -7.22
CA ARG A 346 5.74 -36.68 -7.86
C ARG A 346 7.27 -36.67 -7.96
N ASN A 347 7.85 -35.53 -8.30
CA ASN A 347 9.31 -35.37 -8.40
C ASN A 347 9.98 -35.46 -7.03
N GLU A 348 9.44 -34.75 -6.03
CA GLU A 348 9.97 -34.72 -4.67
C GLU A 348 9.69 -35.99 -3.86
N GLY A 349 8.59 -36.69 -4.18
CA GLY A 349 8.25 -37.98 -3.60
C GLY A 349 8.95 -39.17 -4.25
N SER A 350 9.72 -38.96 -5.33
CA SER A 350 10.48 -40.02 -6.00
C SER A 350 11.92 -40.10 -5.47
N ILE A 351 12.46 -41.32 -5.41
CA ILE A 351 13.89 -41.54 -5.14
C ILE A 351 14.69 -40.88 -6.26
N ASN A 352 15.45 -39.84 -5.90
CA ASN A 352 16.39 -39.18 -6.80
C ASN A 352 17.79 -39.12 -6.17
N SER A 353 18.81 -38.85 -6.99
CA SER A 353 20.20 -38.83 -6.50
C SER A 353 20.44 -37.77 -5.42
N VAL A 354 19.75 -36.63 -5.49
CA VAL A 354 19.86 -35.56 -4.48
C VAL A 354 19.32 -36.04 -3.14
N PHE A 355 18.16 -36.71 -3.11
CA PHE A 355 17.55 -37.30 -1.92
C PHE A 355 18.50 -38.30 -1.27
N VAL A 356 19.05 -39.25 -2.05
CA VAL A 356 19.96 -40.27 -1.51
C VAL A 356 21.24 -39.65 -0.96
N ILE A 357 21.83 -38.68 -1.68
CA ILE A 357 23.03 -37.98 -1.23
C ILE A 357 22.74 -37.23 0.08
N LEU A 358 21.66 -36.43 0.13
CA LEU A 358 21.29 -35.69 1.34
C LEU A 358 20.99 -36.63 2.52
N LEU A 359 20.33 -37.77 2.28
CA LEU A 359 20.06 -38.77 3.30
C LEU A 359 21.35 -39.40 3.84
N ILE A 360 22.29 -39.76 2.97
CA ILE A 360 23.59 -40.30 3.38
C ILE A 360 24.37 -39.25 4.18
N LEU A 361 24.47 -38.01 3.68
CA LEU A 361 25.16 -36.93 4.41
C LEU A 361 24.51 -36.68 5.76
N ALA A 362 23.18 -36.65 5.82
CA ALA A 362 22.42 -36.52 7.05
C ALA A 362 22.83 -37.63 8.04
N THR A 363 22.76 -38.90 7.64
CA THR A 363 23.15 -40.03 8.52
C THR A 363 24.60 -39.96 9.01
N VAL A 364 25.54 -39.53 8.17
CA VAL A 364 26.94 -39.34 8.57
C VAL A 364 27.07 -38.21 9.58
N ILE A 365 26.39 -37.08 9.36
CA ILE A 365 26.38 -35.94 10.28
C ILE A 365 25.73 -36.31 11.61
N ALA A 366 24.62 -37.08 11.61
CA ALA A 366 24.01 -37.60 12.83
C ALA A 366 24.96 -38.52 13.60
N ALA A 367 25.64 -39.45 12.91
CA ALA A 367 26.60 -40.35 13.53
C ALA A 367 27.78 -39.59 14.16
N LEU A 368 28.31 -38.59 13.45
CA LEU A 368 29.35 -37.71 13.99
C LEU A 368 28.83 -36.88 15.17
N GLY A 369 27.63 -36.32 15.06
CA GLY A 369 26.97 -35.55 16.12
C GLY A 369 26.76 -36.35 17.39
N LEU A 370 26.38 -37.63 17.27
CA LEU A 370 26.28 -38.56 18.38
C LEU A 370 27.66 -38.92 18.96
N PHE A 371 28.67 -39.11 18.11
CA PHE A 371 30.03 -39.44 18.53
C PHE A 371 30.68 -38.32 19.35
N ILE A 372 30.41 -37.05 19.01
CA ILE A 372 30.92 -35.89 19.73
C ILE A 372 29.96 -35.36 20.81
N ASP A 373 28.85 -36.06 21.06
CA ASP A 373 27.80 -35.67 22.03
C ASP A 373 27.29 -34.22 21.84
N SER A 374 27.03 -33.82 20.59
CA SER A 374 26.60 -32.46 20.25
C SER A 374 25.16 -32.41 19.75
N SER A 375 24.26 -31.95 20.62
CA SER A 375 22.85 -31.71 20.28
C SER A 375 22.68 -30.73 19.12
N SER A 376 23.58 -29.74 18.96
CA SER A 376 23.50 -28.77 17.86
C SER A 376 23.74 -29.43 16.49
N VAL A 377 24.65 -30.41 16.42
CA VAL A 377 24.95 -31.13 15.16
C VAL A 377 23.84 -32.12 14.82
N ILE A 378 23.27 -32.78 15.84
CA ILE A 378 22.12 -33.68 15.68
C ILE A 378 20.89 -32.89 15.17
N ILE A 379 20.63 -31.69 15.68
CA ILE A 379 19.54 -30.84 15.17
C ILE A 379 19.83 -30.36 13.74
N GLY A 380 21.10 -30.08 13.41
CA GLY A 380 21.52 -29.70 12.06
C GLY A 380 21.25 -30.78 11.01
N GLU A 381 21.40 -32.06 11.38
CA GLU A 381 21.04 -33.19 10.52
C GLU A 381 19.56 -33.20 10.14
N MET A 382 18.65 -32.94 11.10
CA MET A 382 17.21 -32.90 10.84
C MET A 382 16.81 -31.83 9.80
N LEU A 383 17.57 -30.75 9.68
CA LEU A 383 17.35 -29.71 8.66
C LEU A 383 17.80 -30.14 7.26
N LEU A 384 18.74 -31.07 7.18
CA LEU A 384 19.28 -31.59 5.92
C LEU A 384 18.51 -32.81 5.42
N ALA A 385 17.90 -33.57 6.32
CA ALA A 385 17.16 -34.79 6.00
C ALA A 385 15.92 -34.49 5.11
N PRO A 386 15.85 -35.03 3.88
CA PRO A 386 14.78 -34.69 2.92
C PRO A 386 13.51 -35.53 3.10
N LEU A 387 13.15 -35.94 4.32
CA LEU A 387 12.07 -36.92 4.57
C LEU A 387 10.65 -36.33 4.53
N MET A 388 10.50 -35.00 4.66
CA MET A 388 9.18 -34.37 4.69
C MET A 388 8.40 -34.52 3.38
N GLN A 389 9.07 -34.38 2.23
CA GLN A 389 8.38 -34.38 0.94
C GLN A 389 7.81 -35.74 0.53
N PRO A 390 8.53 -36.87 0.71
CA PRO A 390 7.97 -38.20 0.51
C PRO A 390 6.72 -38.46 1.36
N ILE A 391 6.72 -38.05 2.63
CA ILE A 391 5.56 -38.22 3.53
C ILE A 391 4.34 -37.44 3.04
N VAL A 392 4.54 -36.19 2.58
CA VAL A 392 3.46 -35.36 2.03
C VAL A 392 2.93 -35.95 0.72
N SER A 393 3.82 -36.39 -0.17
CA SER A 393 3.46 -37.04 -1.44
C SER A 393 2.66 -38.34 -1.20
N LEU A 394 3.10 -39.17 -0.25
CA LEU A 394 2.40 -40.40 0.15
C LEU A 394 0.99 -40.09 0.66
N SER A 395 0.87 -39.12 1.57
CA SER A 395 -0.41 -38.69 2.14
C SER A 395 -1.36 -38.17 1.06
N MET A 396 -0.86 -37.39 0.11
CA MET A 396 -1.65 -36.90 -1.02
C MET A 396 -2.08 -38.02 -1.97
N GLY A 397 -1.21 -39.00 -2.23
CA GLY A 397 -1.53 -40.20 -2.99
C GLY A 397 -2.71 -40.97 -2.38
N VAL A 398 -2.72 -41.14 -1.05
CA VAL A 398 -3.83 -41.77 -0.32
C VAL A 398 -5.12 -40.95 -0.41
N LEU A 399 -5.06 -39.64 -0.12
CA LEU A 399 -6.24 -38.76 -0.11
C LEU A 399 -6.92 -38.66 -1.48
N ARG A 400 -6.14 -38.76 -2.56
CA ARG A 400 -6.63 -38.63 -3.95
C ARG A 400 -6.81 -39.97 -4.65
N GLN A 401 -6.49 -41.08 -3.99
CA GLN A 401 -6.48 -42.42 -4.58
C GLN A 401 -5.60 -42.49 -5.85
N ASP A 402 -4.47 -41.77 -5.83
CA ASP A 402 -3.47 -41.78 -6.90
C ASP A 402 -2.44 -42.89 -6.60
N GLU A 403 -2.65 -44.04 -7.23
CA GLU A 403 -1.83 -45.25 -7.08
C GLU A 403 -0.37 -45.03 -7.48
N ASP A 404 -0.11 -44.22 -8.50
CA ASP A 404 1.25 -43.96 -8.98
C ASP A 404 2.00 -43.09 -7.97
N LEU A 405 1.36 -42.03 -7.47
CA LEU A 405 1.94 -41.15 -6.46
C LEU A 405 2.18 -41.91 -5.15
N PHE A 406 1.23 -42.75 -4.74
CA PHE A 406 1.34 -43.60 -3.55
C PHE A 406 2.49 -44.60 -3.65
N LYS A 407 2.58 -45.34 -4.76
CA LYS A 407 3.64 -46.36 -4.95
C LYS A 407 5.02 -45.76 -5.07
N ASN A 408 5.15 -44.59 -5.71
CA ASN A 408 6.44 -43.93 -5.84
C ASN A 408 6.89 -43.35 -4.50
N ALA A 409 5.99 -42.70 -3.75
CA ALA A 409 6.32 -42.11 -2.45
C ALA A 409 6.57 -43.15 -1.34
N SER A 410 5.92 -44.32 -1.39
CA SER A 410 6.13 -45.39 -0.40
C SER A 410 7.43 -46.16 -0.56
N LYS A 411 8.07 -46.06 -1.74
CA LYS A 411 9.39 -46.68 -1.99
C LYS A 411 10.54 -45.79 -1.52
N THR A 412 10.29 -44.49 -1.42
CA THR A 412 11.24 -43.45 -1.00
C THR A 412 11.31 -43.38 0.51
#